data_AF-A0A0N0V3V0-F1
#
_entry.id   AF-A0A0N0V3V0-F1
#
_cell.length_a   1.000
_cell.length_b   1.000
_cell.length_c   1.000
_cell.angle_alpha   90.00
_cell.angle_beta   90.00
_cell.angle_gamma   90.00
#
_symmetry.space_group_name_H-M   'P 1'
#
loop_
_entity.id
_entity.type
_entity.pdbx_description
1 polymer ?
#
loop_
_entity_poly.entity_id
_entity_poly.type
_entity_poly.pdbx_seq_one_letter_code
_entity_poly.pdbx_strand_id
1 'polypeptide(L)'
;MLKDYLKVRDHCSVCKQELHHHRADDGPAYLTILIVGHLMAPLLHIAFVKWRPEPLILFTVFAVGCVALSLYLLPRLKGCVVAFQWARRMHGF
;
A
#
# COMPACT_ATOMS: atom_id res chain seq x y z
N MET A 1 -13.43 4.91 7.41
CA MET A 1 -12.13 5.33 7.97
C MET A 1 -11.42 6.30 7.02
N LEU A 2 -11.13 5.92 5.77
CA LEU A 2 -10.65 6.85 4.73
C LEU A 2 -11.81 7.68 4.14
N LYS A 3 -11.52 8.91 3.71
CA LYS A 3 -12.44 9.85 3.02
C LYS A 3 -12.11 9.99 1.53
N ASP A 4 -10.81 10.01 1.20
CA ASP A 4 -10.28 10.03 -0.16
C ASP A 4 -9.25 8.90 -0.31
N TYR A 5 -8.50 8.89 -1.41
CA TYR A 5 -7.54 7.83 -1.71
C TYR A 5 -6.57 7.52 -0.55
N LEU A 6 -5.93 8.53 0.03
CA LEU A 6 -5.07 8.35 1.23
C LEU A 6 -5.53 9.20 2.42
N LYS A 7 -6.61 9.97 2.31
CA LYS A 7 -7.03 10.88 3.38
C LYS A 7 -7.82 10.12 4.44
N VAL A 8 -7.36 10.13 5.69
CA VAL A 8 -8.14 9.62 6.83
C VAL A 8 -9.17 10.68 7.22
N ARG A 9 -10.37 10.24 7.64
CA ARG A 9 -11.40 11.13 8.19
C ARG A 9 -10.94 11.71 9.53
N ASP A 10 -11.27 12.96 9.83
CA ASP A 10 -10.90 13.57 11.11
C ASP A 10 -11.63 12.94 12.31
N HIS A 11 -12.87 12.48 12.08
CA HIS A 11 -13.71 11.83 13.08
C HIS A 11 -14.37 10.57 12.51
N CYS A 12 -14.55 9.56 13.35
CA CYS A 12 -15.36 8.40 13.01
C CYS A 12 -16.84 8.80 12.84
N SER A 13 -17.49 8.33 11.77
CA SER A 13 -18.90 8.65 11.50
C SER A 13 -19.88 7.98 12.45
N VAL A 14 -19.45 6.93 13.17
CA VAL A 14 -20.30 6.14 14.07
C VAL A 14 -20.03 6.51 15.53
N CYS A 15 -18.79 6.37 16.01
CA CYS A 15 -18.44 6.59 17.42
C CYS A 15 -17.82 7.97 17.72
N LYS A 16 -17.68 8.85 16.72
CA LYS A 16 -17.08 10.19 16.85
C LYS A 16 -15.63 10.24 17.35
N GLN A 17 -14.95 9.10 17.48
CA GLN A 17 -13.52 9.03 17.80
C GLN A 17 -12.70 9.98 16.92
N GLU A 18 -11.82 10.75 17.54
CA GLU A 18 -10.84 11.59 16.86
C GLU A 18 -9.80 10.69 16.18
N LEU A 19 -9.70 10.80 14.86
CA LEU A 19 -8.79 10.00 14.03
C LEU A 19 -7.67 10.85 13.41
N HIS A 20 -7.64 12.16 13.67
CA HIS A 20 -6.68 13.10 13.08
C HIS A 20 -5.30 13.08 13.75
N HIS A 21 -5.16 12.47 14.95
CA HIS A 21 -3.87 12.35 15.65
C HIS A 21 -2.92 11.30 15.05
N HIS A 22 -3.39 10.49 14.11
CA HIS A 22 -2.57 9.47 13.45
C HIS A 22 -1.34 10.06 12.75
N ARG A 23 -0.17 9.47 12.98
CA ARG A 23 1.04 9.70 12.17
C ARG A 23 1.45 8.41 11.50
N ALA A 24 0.88 8.15 10.33
CA ALA A 24 1.21 6.98 9.54
C ALA A 24 2.44 7.20 8.64
N ASP A 25 2.94 8.43 8.51
CA ASP A 25 4.11 8.86 7.72
C ASP A 25 4.36 7.96 6.49
N ASP A 26 5.58 7.44 6.35
CA ASP A 26 6.01 6.60 5.22
C ASP A 26 5.81 5.09 5.44
N GLY A 27 5.34 4.68 6.62
CA GLY A 27 5.16 3.27 6.97
C GLY A 27 4.32 2.47 5.95
N PRO A 28 3.13 2.97 5.55
CA PRO A 28 2.31 2.33 4.52
C PRO A 28 3.01 2.21 3.16
N ALA A 29 3.81 3.21 2.77
CA ALA A 29 4.55 3.19 1.51
C ALA A 29 5.69 2.16 1.55
N TYR A 30 6.43 2.10 2.65
CA TYR A 30 7.49 1.10 2.84
C TYR A 30 6.95 -0.33 2.81
N LEU A 31 5.85 -0.59 3.53
CA LEU A 31 5.16 -1.89 3.48
C LEU A 31 4.66 -2.23 2.06
N THR A 32 4.17 -1.23 1.33
CA THR A 32 3.74 -1.43 -0.07
C THR A 32 4.92 -1.86 -0.93
N ILE A 33 6.03 -1.11 -0.89
CA ILE A 33 7.22 -1.40 -1.69
C ILE A 33 7.78 -2.78 -1.35
N LEU A 34 7.81 -3.14 -0.06
CA LEU A 34 8.25 -4.44 0.39
C LEU A 34 7.39 -5.55 -0.24
N ILE A 35 6.07 -5.45 -0.18
CA ILE A 35 5.18 -6.49 -0.76
C ILE A 35 5.28 -6.52 -2.28
N VAL A 36 5.19 -5.36 -2.94
CA VAL A 36 5.21 -5.27 -4.41
C VAL A 36 6.55 -5.75 -4.95
N GLY A 37 7.66 -5.33 -4.37
CA GLY A 37 9.00 -5.74 -4.79
C GLY A 37 9.21 -7.24 -4.65
N HIS A 38 8.84 -7.82 -3.50
CA HIS A 38 8.99 -9.26 -3.26
C HIS A 38 8.07 -10.13 -4.10
N LEU A 39 6.96 -9.59 -4.61
CA LEU A 39 6.09 -10.30 -5.54
C LEU A 39 6.55 -10.15 -6.99
N MET A 40 6.81 -8.92 -7.42
CA MET A 40 7.06 -8.58 -8.82
C MET A 40 8.47 -8.97 -9.27
N ALA A 41 9.50 -8.86 -8.41
CA ALA A 41 10.86 -9.20 -8.79
C ALA A 41 11.05 -10.71 -9.09
N PRO A 42 10.57 -11.65 -8.25
CA PRO A 42 10.63 -13.08 -8.58
C PRO A 42 9.78 -13.42 -9.80
N LEU A 43 8.59 -12.83 -9.94
CA LEU A 43 7.74 -13.04 -11.11
C LEU A 43 8.44 -12.57 -12.40
N LEU A 44 9.14 -11.43 -12.35
CA LEU A 44 9.92 -10.91 -13.47
C LEU A 44 11.04 -11.88 -13.83
N HIS A 45 11.78 -12.36 -12.83
CA HIS A 45 12.86 -13.32 -13.04
C HIS A 45 12.35 -14.62 -13.69
N ILE A 46 11.29 -15.20 -13.14
CA ILE A 46 10.64 -16.41 -13.70
C ILE A 46 10.17 -16.15 -15.12
N ALA A 47 9.54 -15.00 -15.36
CA ALA A 47 9.00 -14.68 -16.67
C ALA A 47 10.09 -14.53 -17.73
N PHE A 48 11.17 -13.85 -17.36
CA PHE A 48 12.34 -13.70 -18.22
C PHE A 48 13.00 -15.05 -18.53
N VAL A 49 13.27 -15.87 -17.52
CA VAL A 49 13.98 -17.14 -17.72
C VAL A 49 13.14 -18.15 -18.52
N LYS A 50 11.83 -18.19 -18.30
CA LYS A 50 10.94 -19.20 -18.90
C LYS A 50 10.47 -18.84 -20.32
N TRP A 51 10.16 -17.57 -20.57
CA TRP A 51 9.53 -17.16 -21.84
C TRP A 51 10.39 -16.22 -22.68
N ARG A 52 11.37 -15.51 -22.09
CA ARG A 52 12.20 -14.49 -22.76
C ARG A 52 11.40 -13.59 -23.73
N PRO A 53 10.30 -12.98 -23.27
CA PRO A 53 9.53 -12.08 -24.13
C PRO A 53 10.39 -10.88 -24.57
N GLU A 54 9.92 -10.19 -25.61
CA GLU A 54 10.53 -8.95 -26.09
C GLU A 54 10.63 -7.93 -24.93
N PRO A 55 11.75 -7.16 -24.83
CA PRO A 55 12.01 -6.30 -23.68
C PRO A 55 10.91 -5.28 -23.37
N LEU A 56 10.28 -4.65 -24.37
CA LEU A 56 9.21 -3.69 -24.15
C LEU A 56 7.94 -4.38 -23.62
N ILE A 57 7.60 -5.57 -24.11
CA ILE A 57 6.47 -6.35 -23.57
C ILE A 57 6.72 -6.69 -22.10
N LEU A 58 7.92 -7.19 -21.76
CA LEU A 58 8.25 -7.52 -20.38
C LEU A 58 8.18 -6.27 -19.48
N PHE A 59 8.82 -5.18 -19.92
CA PHE A 59 8.84 -3.93 -19.18
C PHE A 59 7.43 -3.40 -18.95
N THR A 60 6.60 -3.31 -20.00
CA THR A 60 5.27 -2.72 -19.91
C THR A 60 4.35 -3.50 -18.99
N VAL A 61 4.33 -4.84 -19.09
CA VAL A 61 3.51 -5.70 -18.23
C VAL A 61 3.89 -5.52 -16.76
N PHE A 62 5.19 -5.56 -16.44
CA PHE A 62 5.65 -5.45 -15.06
C PHE A 62 5.55 -4.02 -14.52
N ALA A 63 5.79 -2.99 -15.33
CA ALA A 63 5.61 -1.60 -14.94
C ALA A 63 4.14 -1.29 -14.60
N VAL A 64 3.21 -1.68 -15.49
CA VAL A 64 1.77 -1.52 -15.25
C VAL A 64 1.34 -2.31 -14.02
N GLY A 65 1.81 -3.56 -13.88
CA GLY A 65 1.54 -4.40 -12.72
C GLY A 65 2.01 -3.78 -11.40
N CYS A 66 3.24 -3.25 -11.36
CA CYS A 66 3.81 -2.61 -10.17
C CYS A 66 3.01 -1.36 -9.77
N VAL A 67 2.66 -0.51 -10.74
CA VAL A 67 1.86 0.70 -10.50
C VAL A 67 0.46 0.33 -10.00
N ALA A 68 -0.24 -0.56 -10.71
CA ALA A 68 -1.59 -0.98 -10.34
C ALA A 68 -1.63 -1.61 -8.94
N LEU A 69 -0.67 -2.50 -8.62
CA LEU A 69 -0.62 -3.17 -7.32
C LEU A 69 -0.27 -2.19 -6.20
N SER A 70 0.66 -1.26 -6.45
CA SER A 70 1.00 -0.21 -5.47
C SER A 70 -0.22 0.67 -5.18
N LEU A 71 -0.94 1.08 -6.24
CA LEU A 71 -2.15 1.88 -6.08
C LEU A 71 -3.27 1.14 -5.34
N TYR A 72 -3.33 -0.18 -5.52
CA TYR A 72 -4.28 -1.02 -4.80
C TYR A 72 -3.93 -1.19 -3.32
N LEU A 73 -2.64 -1.36 -2.99
CA LEU A 73 -2.17 -1.69 -1.64
C LEU A 73 -2.04 -0.48 -0.71
N LEU A 74 -1.60 0.67 -1.23
CA LEU A 74 -1.38 1.89 -0.44
C LEU A 74 -2.54 2.28 0.49
N PRO A 75 -3.80 2.40 0.02
CA PRO A 75 -4.93 2.77 0.89
C PRO A 75 -5.22 1.71 1.96
N ARG A 76 -5.05 0.41 1.61
CA ARG A 76 -5.32 -0.70 2.53
C ARG A 76 -4.31 -0.73 3.66
N LEU A 77 -3.02 -0.65 3.32
CA LEU A 77 -1.93 -0.64 4.28
C LEU A 77 -1.97 0.61 5.16
N LYS A 78 -2.36 1.76 4.60
CA LYS A 78 -2.60 2.97 5.39
C LYS A 78 -3.70 2.76 6.43
N GLY A 79 -4.83 2.17 6.03
CA GLY A 79 -5.90 1.80 6.95
C GLY A 79 -5.44 0.86 8.05
N CYS A 80 -4.67 -0.19 7.70
CA CYS A 80 -4.12 -1.14 8.66
C CYS A 80 -3.16 -0.49 9.68
N VAL A 81 -2.25 0.37 9.22
CA VAL A 81 -1.30 1.07 10.11
C VAL A 81 -2.03 1.96 11.11
N VAL A 82 -3.01 2.73 10.64
CA VAL A 82 -3.78 3.62 11.52
C VAL A 82 -4.65 2.81 12.49
N ALA A 83 -5.26 1.70 12.05
CA ALA A 83 -6.01 0.80 12.93
C ALA A 83 -5.12 0.14 13.99
N PHE A 84 -3.89 -0.22 13.63
CA PHE A 84 -2.90 -0.75 14.55
C PHE A 84 -2.44 0.29 15.58
N GLN A 85 -2.23 1.54 15.15
CA GLN A 85 -1.94 2.64 16.06
C GLN A 85 -3.07 2.85 17.08
N TRP A 86 -4.33 2.82 16.62
CA TRP A 86 -5.50 2.92 17.48
C TRP A 86 -5.60 1.76 18.47
N ALA A 87 -5.47 0.50 17.99
CA ALA A 87 -5.54 -0.68 18.85
C ALA A 87 -4.47 -0.70 19.95
N ARG A 88 -3.32 -0.05 19.71
CA ARG A 88 -2.21 0.05 20.66
C ARG A 88 -2.13 1.40 21.39
N ARG A 89 -3.13 2.28 21.24
CA ARG A 89 -3.16 3.63 21.83
C ARG A 89 -1.88 4.45 21.58
N MET A 90 -1.31 4.31 20.39
CA MET A 90 -0.11 5.06 19.98
C MET A 90 -0.53 6.42 19.40
N HIS A 91 0.35 7.42 19.40
CA HIS A 91 0.10 8.71 18.72
C HIS A 91 -1.22 9.41 19.12
N GLY A 92 -1.63 9.31 20.38
CA GLY A 92 -2.77 10.07 20.92
C GLY A 92 -4.17 9.52 20.60
N PHE A 93 -4.27 8.23 20.28
CA PHE A 93 -5.55 7.52 20.11
C PHE A 93 -6.27 7.16 21.42
#